data_AF-A0AA88ZNG9-F1
#
_entry.id   AF-A0AA88ZNG9-F1
#
_cell.length_a   1.000
_cell.length_b   1.000
_cell.length_c   1.000
_cell.angle_alpha   90.00
_cell.angle_beta   90.00
_cell.angle_gamma   90.00
#
_symmetry.space_group_name_H-M   'P 1'
#
loop_
_entity.id
_entity.type
_entity.pdbx_description
1 polymer ?
#
loop_
_entity_poly.entity_id
_entity_poly.type
_entity_poly.pdbx_seq_one_letter_code
_entity_poly.pdbx_strand_id
1 'polypeptide(L)'
;MKESIYNAKENVAEKLGLPRDTVLDIPQIVVTGDSEIVIENHKGIVVFSENEIKIDSNVGIISVTGKKLEILFIGGSTVILGGKFKGINYEGKIV
;
A
#
# COMPACT_ATOMS: atom_id res chain seq x y z
N MET A 1 -4.06 21.47 -7.61
CA MET A 1 -2.78 21.13 -8.30
C MET A 1 -2.54 19.62 -8.39
N LYS A 2 -2.72 18.82 -7.32
CA LYS A 2 -2.59 17.34 -7.40
C LYS A 2 -3.60 16.69 -8.36
N GLU A 3 -4.85 17.16 -8.40
CA GLU A 3 -5.89 16.65 -9.31
C GLU A 3 -5.56 16.87 -10.80
N SER A 4 -4.98 18.01 -11.18
CA SER A 4 -4.66 18.27 -12.60
C SER A 4 -3.54 17.36 -13.09
N ILE A 5 -2.59 17.01 -12.22
CA ILE A 5 -1.49 16.09 -12.54
C ILE A 5 -2.00 14.64 -12.60
N TYR A 6 -2.93 14.26 -11.72
CA TYR A 6 -3.61 12.95 -11.76
C TYR A 6 -4.36 12.77 -13.09
N ASN A 7 -5.17 13.74 -13.48
CA ASN A 7 -5.91 13.71 -14.74
C ASN A 7 -4.98 13.68 -15.96
N ALA A 8 -3.85 14.41 -15.91
CA ALA A 8 -2.85 14.35 -16.98
C ALA A 8 -2.21 12.97 -17.10
N LYS A 9 -1.85 12.33 -15.97
CA LYS A 9 -1.32 10.95 -15.93
C LYS A 9 -2.33 9.92 -16.44
N GLU A 10 -3.61 10.05 -16.06
CA GLU A 10 -4.68 9.17 -16.52
C GLU A 10 -4.89 9.27 -18.04
N ASN A 11 -4.93 10.49 -18.58
CA ASN A 11 -5.04 10.72 -20.03
C ASN A 11 -3.86 10.15 -20.83
N VAL A 12 -2.65 10.20 -20.28
CA VAL A 12 -1.45 9.61 -20.92
C VAL A 12 -1.50 8.09 -20.84
N ALA A 13 -1.91 7.51 -19.70
CA ALA A 13 -2.05 6.07 -19.53
C ALA A 13 -3.05 5.48 -20.54
N GLU A 14 -4.20 6.13 -20.73
CA GLU A 14 -5.22 5.72 -21.70
C GLU A 14 -4.71 5.75 -23.14
N LYS A 15 -4.00 6.82 -23.53
CA LYS A 15 -3.43 6.94 -24.88
C LYS A 15 -2.36 5.90 -25.19
N LEU A 16 -1.63 5.47 -24.16
CA LEU A 16 -0.55 4.48 -24.28
C LEU A 16 -1.02 3.04 -24.00
N GLY A 17 -2.29 2.84 -23.64
CA GLY A 17 -2.84 1.53 -23.28
C GLY A 17 -2.21 0.91 -22.04
N LEU A 18 -1.64 1.73 -21.15
CA LEU A 18 -0.97 1.27 -19.93
C LEU A 18 -1.99 1.00 -18.81
N PRO A 19 -1.79 -0.04 -17.98
CA PRO A 19 -2.60 -0.26 -16.79
C PRO A 19 -2.54 0.95 -15.84
N ARG A 20 -3.71 1.41 -15.37
CA ARG A 20 -3.85 2.66 -14.58
C ARG A 20 -3.10 2.62 -13.26
N ASP A 21 -3.10 1.46 -12.61
CA ASP A 21 -2.38 1.15 -11.38
C ASP A 21 -0.87 1.32 -11.49
N THR A 22 -0.27 0.97 -12.64
CA THR A 22 1.16 1.17 -12.92
C THR A 22 1.53 2.64 -13.06
N VAL A 23 0.65 3.48 -13.63
CA VAL A 23 0.95 4.90 -13.91
C VAL A 23 0.67 5.80 -12.70
N LEU A 24 -0.25 5.38 -11.83
CA LEU A 24 -0.74 6.15 -10.70
C LEU A 24 -0.12 5.75 -9.36
N ASP A 25 0.82 4.79 -9.35
CA ASP A 25 1.47 4.26 -8.14
C ASP A 25 0.42 3.90 -7.07
N ILE A 26 -0.66 3.23 -7.51
CA ILE A 26 -1.76 2.80 -6.63
C ILE A 26 -1.26 1.59 -5.84
N PRO A 27 -1.41 1.57 -4.50
CA PRO A 27 -0.98 0.43 -3.72
C PRO A 27 -1.80 -0.82 -4.07
N GLN A 28 -1.08 -1.90 -4.38
CA GLN A 28 -1.67 -3.21 -4.59
C GLN A 28 -1.46 -4.05 -3.34
N ILE A 29 -2.55 -4.65 -2.83
CA ILE A 29 -2.54 -5.48 -1.63
C ILE A 29 -2.96 -6.90 -2.02
N VAL A 30 -2.10 -7.87 -1.77
CA VAL A 30 -2.39 -9.30 -1.95
C VAL A 30 -2.41 -9.96 -0.58
N VAL A 31 -3.48 -10.67 -0.27
CA VAL A 31 -3.66 -11.37 1.02
C VAL A 31 -3.70 -12.88 0.76
N THR A 32 -2.76 -13.61 1.36
CA THR A 32 -2.69 -15.06 1.27
C THR A 32 -3.08 -15.67 2.62
N GLY A 33 -4.34 -16.10 2.71
CA GLY A 33 -4.91 -16.63 3.95
C GLY A 33 -4.93 -15.57 5.06
N ASP A 34 -4.55 -15.98 6.28
CA ASP A 34 -4.44 -15.09 7.44
C ASP A 34 -2.98 -14.87 7.89
N SER A 35 -2.00 -15.28 7.06
CA SER A 35 -0.59 -15.40 7.45
C SER A 35 0.38 -14.54 6.66
N GLU A 36 0.06 -14.19 5.40
CA GLU A 36 0.89 -13.29 4.59
C GLU A 36 0.08 -12.18 3.91
N ILE A 37 0.61 -10.95 3.94
CA ILE A 37 0.12 -9.81 3.14
C ILE A 37 1.30 -9.22 2.37
N VAL A 38 1.15 -9.05 1.07
CA VAL A 38 2.08 -8.29 0.22
C VAL A 38 1.45 -6.94 -0.09
N ILE A 39 2.21 -5.85 0.13
CA ILE A 39 1.81 -4.49 -0.26
C ILE A 39 2.87 -3.92 -1.20
N GLU A 40 2.47 -3.59 -2.41
CA GLU A 40 3.29 -2.91 -3.42
C GLU A 40 2.90 -1.44 -3.55
N ASN A 41 3.76 -0.64 -4.19
CA ASN A 41 3.59 0.81 -4.38
C ASN A 41 3.37 1.58 -3.06
N HIS A 42 4.01 1.13 -1.97
CA HIS A 42 4.06 1.86 -0.72
C HIS A 42 5.13 2.98 -0.75
N LYS A 43 4.97 3.95 0.14
CA LYS A 43 5.94 5.05 0.38
C LYS A 43 6.81 4.83 1.61
N GLY A 44 6.46 3.85 2.44
CA GLY A 44 7.26 3.46 3.59
C GLY A 44 6.40 2.94 4.73
N ILE A 45 7.05 2.49 5.79
CA ILE A 45 6.40 2.05 7.02
C ILE A 45 6.42 3.22 8.00
N VAL A 46 5.26 3.53 8.56
CA VAL A 46 5.02 4.64 9.50
C VAL A 46 5.00 4.15 10.94
N VAL A 47 4.35 3.00 11.17
CA VAL A 47 4.27 2.35 12.49
C VAL A 47 4.56 0.87 12.29
N PHE A 48 5.35 0.30 13.19
CA PHE A 48 5.59 -1.13 13.26
C PHE A 48 5.54 -1.60 14.72
N SER A 49 4.64 -2.54 15.00
CA SER A 49 4.49 -3.20 16.30
C SER A 49 3.93 -4.60 16.10
N GLU A 50 3.95 -5.42 17.15
CA GLU A 50 3.40 -6.78 17.09
C GLU A 50 1.88 -6.85 16.83
N ASN A 51 1.15 -5.74 16.95
CA ASN A 51 -0.32 -5.70 16.82
C ASN A 51 -0.84 -4.75 15.74
N GLU A 52 0.00 -3.84 15.24
CA GLU A 52 -0.35 -2.88 14.20
C GLU A 52 0.88 -2.52 13.36
N ILE A 53 0.70 -2.52 12.04
CA ILE A 53 1.65 -2.01 11.05
C ILE A 53 0.92 -0.97 10.20
N LYS A 54 1.46 0.24 10.11
CA LYS A 54 0.93 1.31 9.25
C LYS A 54 1.87 1.59 8.10
N ILE A 55 1.34 1.62 6.90
CA ILE A 55 2.08 1.78 5.65
C ILE A 55 1.59 3.03 4.93
N ASP A 56 2.50 3.95 4.60
CA ASP A 56 2.16 5.12 3.81
C ASP A 56 2.04 4.77 2.33
N SER A 57 1.11 5.40 1.62
CA SER A 57 0.84 5.16 0.20
C SER A 57 0.26 6.40 -0.48
N ASN A 58 0.06 6.34 -1.79
CA ASN A 58 -0.57 7.45 -2.52
C ASN A 58 -2.05 7.68 -2.18
N VAL A 59 -2.74 6.67 -1.65
CA VAL A 59 -4.15 6.76 -1.26
C VAL A 59 -4.36 7.10 0.21
N GLY A 60 -3.29 7.17 1.01
CA GLY A 60 -3.35 7.39 2.46
C GLY A 60 -2.62 6.30 3.23
N ILE A 61 -2.86 6.25 4.53
CA ILE A 61 -2.26 5.20 5.37
C ILE A 61 -3.07 3.92 5.24
N ILE A 62 -2.37 2.80 5.00
CA ILE A 62 -2.91 1.45 5.09
C ILE A 62 -2.50 0.90 6.45
N SER A 63 -3.47 0.68 7.34
CA SER A 63 -3.27 0.07 8.65
C SER A 63 -3.62 -1.41 8.61
N VAL A 64 -2.65 -2.25 8.95
CA VAL A 64 -2.80 -3.69 9.12
C VAL A 64 -2.77 -4.00 10.62
N THR A 65 -3.85 -4.58 11.12
CA THR A 65 -3.99 -4.94 12.54
C THR A 65 -4.02 -6.45 12.72
N GLY A 66 -3.52 -6.94 13.86
CA GLY A 66 -3.43 -8.38 14.10
C GLY A 66 -2.68 -8.74 15.37
N LYS A 67 -2.02 -9.90 15.35
CA LYS A 67 -1.15 -10.40 16.42
C LYS A 67 0.12 -10.97 15.82
N LYS A 68 1.24 -10.82 16.54
CA LYS A 68 2.56 -11.30 16.11
C LYS A 68 2.90 -10.83 14.70
N LEU A 69 2.59 -9.56 14.40
CA LEU A 69 2.88 -8.98 13.11
C LEU A 69 4.39 -8.79 12.95
N GLU A 70 4.90 -9.14 11.78
CA GLU A 70 6.31 -9.03 11.43
C GLU A 70 6.49 -8.57 9.98
N ILE A 71 7.65 -8.00 9.68
CA ILE A 71 8.06 -7.66 8.31
C ILE A 71 8.96 -8.80 7.83
N LEU A 72 8.44 -9.61 6.90
CA LEU A 72 9.18 -10.71 6.27
C LEU A 72 10.15 -10.19 5.21
N PHE A 73 9.77 -9.12 4.51
CA PHE A 73 10.60 -8.49 3.49
C PHE A 73 10.26 -7.00 3.35
N ILE A 74 11.26 -6.18 3.07
CA ILE A 74 11.10 -4.80 2.62
C ILE A 74 12.17 -4.48 1.57
N GLY A 75 11.74 -3.99 0.40
CA GLY A 75 12.64 -3.63 -0.68
C GLY A 75 11.91 -2.93 -1.82
N GLY A 76 12.51 -1.87 -2.36
CA GLY A 76 11.89 -1.06 -3.39
C GLY A 76 10.59 -0.43 -2.88
N SER A 77 9.49 -0.66 -3.60
CA SER A 77 8.13 -0.26 -3.23
C SER A 77 7.29 -1.42 -2.68
N THR A 78 7.93 -2.53 -2.30
CA THR A 78 7.27 -3.76 -1.85
C THR A 78 7.62 -4.08 -0.40
N VAL A 79 6.59 -4.45 0.36
CA VAL A 79 6.70 -4.96 1.72
C VAL A 79 5.87 -6.23 1.86
N ILE A 80 6.43 -7.23 2.52
CA ILE A 80 5.74 -8.48 2.84
C ILE A 80 5.61 -8.56 4.36
N LEU A 81 4.38 -8.72 4.82
CA LEU A 81 4.02 -8.82 6.21
C LEU A 81 3.66 -10.27 6.55
N GLY A 82 4.11 -10.71 7.72
CA GLY A 82 3.75 -11.99 8.33
C GLY A 82 2.94 -11.78 9.60
N GLY A 83 2.24 -12.82 10.06
CA GLY A 83 1.63 -12.85 11.38
C GLY A 83 0.24 -13.47 11.38
N LYS A 84 -0.65 -12.96 12.24
CA LYS A 84 -2.08 -13.28 12.24
C LYS A 84 -2.90 -12.02 12.08
N PHE A 85 -3.44 -11.83 10.87
CA PHE A 85 -4.14 -10.60 10.53
C PHE A 85 -5.59 -10.64 11.00
N LYS A 86 -6.05 -9.47 11.48
CA LYS A 86 -7.44 -9.23 11.89
C LYS A 86 -8.16 -8.31 10.90
N GLY A 87 -7.46 -7.35 10.31
CA GLY A 87 -8.08 -6.42 9.37
C GLY A 87 -7.10 -5.46 8.73
N ILE A 88 -7.52 -4.93 7.60
CA ILE A 88 -6.83 -3.91 6.80
C ILE A 88 -7.77 -2.72 6.68
N ASN A 89 -7.32 -1.54 7.11
CA ASN A 89 -8.10 -0.30 7.09
C ASN A 89 -7.34 0.79 6.35
N TYR A 90 -8.06 1.64 5.60
CA TYR A 90 -7.51 2.88 5.06
C TYR A 90 -7.76 4.03 6.05
N GLU A 91 -6.72 4.77 6.39
CA GLU A 91 -6.79 5.98 7.20
C GLU A 91 -6.43 7.21 6.35
N GLY A 92 -6.56 8.41 6.93
CA GLY A 92 -6.24 9.67 6.25
C GLY A 92 -4.77 9.77 5.79
N LYS A 93 -4.47 10.80 5.02
CA LYS A 93 -3.10 11.11 4.60
C LYS A 93 -2.32 11.73 5.76
N ILE A 94 -1.03 11.41 5.88
CA ILE A 94 -0.11 12.21 6.69
C ILE A 94 -0.02 13.59 6.01
N VAL A 95 -0.39 14.63 6.76
CA VAL A 95 -0.39 16.02 6.28
C VAL A 95 1.00 16.62 6.44
#